data_AF-A0A3N5TIH3-F1
#
_entry.id   AF-A0A3N5TIH3-F1
#
_cell.length_a   1.000
_cell.length_b   1.000
_cell.length_c   1.000
_cell.angle_alpha   90.00
_cell.angle_beta   90.00
_cell.angle_gamma   90.00
#
_symmetry.space_group_name_H-M   'P 1'
#
loop_
_entity.id
_entity.type
_entity.pdbx_description
1 polymer ?
#
loop_
_entity_poly.entity_id
_entity_poly.type
_entity_poly.pdbx_seq_one_letter_code
_entity_poly.pdbx_strand_id
1 'polypeptide(L)'
;MTKSAESEVKIGRSIVDILVPPDHVIEIQTSSFFKIRSKIERLLPSYKVKIVYPVAQRKHILVYDKKGKKILANRKSPKKAGLHDAAFELSGLRNLIGNPNLSIDIVFIEEEEIRKNDGKGSWRRRGISITDRRLVSVKETIHFANKADFLRFLPADCPALFSNKDLAKIQHIPVHRAQQVTFLLRKIGLLEVKKKNGRSFIFGIIH
;
A
#
# COMPACT_ATOMS: atom_id res chain seq x y z
N MET A 1 35.12 -10.93 1.21
CA MET A 1 34.62 -9.56 1.48
C MET A 1 33.13 -9.54 1.18
N THR A 2 32.28 -9.47 2.21
CA THR A 2 30.83 -9.35 2.03
C THR A 2 30.56 -7.94 1.51
N LYS A 3 30.08 -7.80 0.26
CA LYS A 3 29.71 -6.49 -0.27
C LYS A 3 28.60 -5.90 0.60
N SER A 4 28.74 -4.63 0.98
CA SER A 4 27.74 -3.88 1.75
C SER A 4 26.52 -3.56 0.92
N ALA A 5 25.40 -3.23 1.58
CA ALA A 5 24.24 -2.70 0.88
C ALA A 5 24.56 -1.35 0.21
N GLU A 6 23.99 -1.12 -0.97
CA GLU A 6 24.17 0.08 -1.78
C GLU A 6 22.81 0.69 -2.10
N SER A 7 22.72 2.02 -2.15
CA SER A 7 21.47 2.76 -2.46
C SER A 7 21.46 3.31 -3.88
N GLU A 8 20.27 3.45 -4.47
CA GLU A 8 20.06 4.03 -5.81
C GLU A 8 20.89 3.34 -6.92
N VAL A 9 20.88 2.01 -6.93
CA VAL A 9 21.73 1.21 -7.82
C VAL A 9 21.07 0.97 -9.16
N LYS A 10 21.79 1.21 -10.26
CA LYS A 10 21.32 0.89 -11.61
C LYS A 10 21.47 -0.60 -11.90
N ILE A 11 20.35 -1.29 -12.14
CA ILE A 11 20.29 -2.69 -12.58
C ILE A 11 19.60 -2.74 -13.95
N GLY A 12 20.41 -2.93 -15.00
CA GLY A 12 19.95 -2.88 -16.39
C GLY A 12 19.28 -1.54 -16.72
N ARG A 13 17.97 -1.56 -16.96
CA ARG A 13 17.14 -0.38 -17.28
C ARG A 13 16.41 0.23 -16.08
N SER A 14 16.62 -0.31 -14.89
CA SER A 14 15.95 0.11 -13.66
C SER A 14 16.97 0.73 -12.70
N ILE A 15 16.57 1.70 -11.89
CA ILE A 15 17.31 2.13 -10.70
C ILE A 15 16.54 1.59 -9.51
N VAL A 16 17.18 0.82 -8.63
CA VAL A 16 16.58 0.25 -7.43
C VAL A 16 16.98 1.05 -6.18
N ASP A 17 16.11 1.11 -5.19
CA ASP A 17 16.38 1.97 -4.02
C ASP A 17 17.50 1.42 -3.16
N ILE A 18 17.50 0.10 -2.90
CA ILE A 18 18.56 -0.59 -2.16
C ILE A 18 18.86 -1.94 -2.82
N LEU A 19 20.14 -2.20 -3.08
CA LEU A 19 20.66 -3.51 -3.44
C LEU A 19 21.45 -4.06 -2.24
N VAL A 20 21.05 -5.22 -1.75
CA VAL A 20 21.77 -5.99 -0.74
C VAL A 20 22.36 -7.23 -1.42
N PRO A 21 23.68 -7.26 -1.65
CA PRO A 21 24.33 -8.38 -2.31
C PRO A 21 24.11 -9.71 -1.57
N PRO A 22 24.02 -10.85 -2.29
CA PRO A 22 24.25 -10.97 -3.73
C PRO A 22 23.02 -10.64 -4.60
N ASP A 23 21.81 -10.78 -4.08
CA ASP A 23 20.59 -10.92 -4.89
C ASP A 23 19.33 -10.27 -4.31
N HIS A 24 19.42 -9.49 -3.22
CA HIS A 24 18.24 -8.89 -2.60
C HIS A 24 18.05 -7.44 -3.05
N VAL A 25 16.86 -7.11 -3.51
CA VAL A 25 16.47 -5.75 -3.90
C VAL A 25 15.35 -5.28 -2.98
N ILE A 26 15.47 -4.06 -2.44
CA ILE A 26 14.42 -3.41 -1.66
C ILE A 26 13.93 -2.18 -2.41
N GLU A 27 12.62 -2.08 -2.58
CA GLU A 27 11.92 -0.97 -3.26
C GLU A 27 10.97 -0.29 -2.29
N ILE A 28 11.24 0.98 -1.95
CA ILE A 28 10.39 1.80 -1.09
C ILE A 28 9.40 2.56 -1.97
N GLN A 29 8.21 2.01 -2.09
CA GLN A 29 7.21 2.53 -3.01
C GLN A 29 6.18 3.41 -2.30
N THR A 30 6.12 4.69 -2.64
CA THR A 30 5.15 5.66 -2.09
C THR A 30 4.07 6.08 -3.08
N SER A 31 4.15 5.57 -4.31
CA SER A 31 3.23 5.88 -5.42
C SER A 31 2.64 4.62 -6.03
N SER A 32 1.91 4.74 -7.14
CA SER A 32 1.11 3.62 -7.64
C SER A 32 1.91 2.40 -8.06
N PHE A 33 1.49 1.23 -7.61
CA PHE A 33 2.13 -0.05 -7.92
C PHE A 33 2.02 -0.45 -9.39
N PHE A 34 1.00 0.03 -10.09
CA PHE A 34 0.86 -0.18 -11.53
C PHE A 34 2.08 0.35 -12.31
N LYS A 35 2.73 1.42 -11.80
CA LYS A 35 3.90 2.03 -12.46
C LYS A 35 5.18 1.22 -12.30
N ILE A 36 5.35 0.56 -11.16
CA ILE A 36 6.56 -0.24 -10.88
C ILE A 36 6.44 -1.69 -11.34
N ARG A 37 5.23 -2.16 -11.66
CA ARG A 37 4.99 -3.56 -12.05
C ARG A 37 6.00 -4.10 -13.05
N SER A 38 6.24 -3.40 -14.16
CA SER A 38 7.18 -3.86 -15.21
C SER A 38 8.63 -3.90 -14.72
N LYS A 39 9.02 -3.02 -13.79
CA LYS A 39 10.33 -3.04 -13.13
C LYS A 39 10.45 -4.29 -12.26
N ILE A 40 9.44 -4.57 -11.44
CA ILE A 40 9.42 -5.76 -10.57
C ILE A 40 9.44 -7.05 -11.41
N GLU A 41 8.61 -7.13 -12.47
CA GLU A 41 8.58 -8.27 -13.41
C GLU A 41 9.97 -8.59 -14.01
N ARG A 42 10.78 -7.56 -14.30
CA ARG A 42 12.15 -7.75 -14.82
C ARG A 42 13.16 -8.19 -13.77
N LEU A 43 12.95 -7.87 -12.50
CA LEU A 43 13.89 -8.16 -11.41
C LEU A 43 13.69 -9.56 -10.82
N LEU A 44 12.44 -10.00 -10.69
CA LEU A 44 12.08 -11.27 -10.05
C LEU A 44 12.78 -12.53 -10.60
N PRO A 45 13.19 -12.64 -11.89
CA PRO A 45 13.95 -13.79 -12.37
C PRO A 45 15.34 -13.94 -11.76
N SER A 46 15.94 -12.86 -11.25
CA SER A 46 17.35 -12.87 -10.79
C SER A 46 17.55 -12.31 -9.38
N TYR A 47 16.52 -11.70 -8.80
CA TYR A 47 16.60 -11.05 -7.50
C TYR A 47 15.40 -11.40 -6.61
N LYS A 48 15.67 -11.51 -5.31
CA LYS A 48 14.64 -11.49 -4.26
C LYS A 48 14.24 -10.06 -4.00
N VAL A 49 13.05 -9.70 -4.45
CA VAL A 49 12.52 -8.34 -4.38
C VAL A 49 11.60 -8.21 -3.17
N LYS A 50 11.92 -7.27 -2.30
CA LYS A 50 11.06 -6.80 -1.22
C LYS A 50 10.51 -5.43 -1.57
N ILE A 51 9.20 -5.29 -1.58
CA ILE A 51 8.54 -3.99 -1.71
C ILE A 51 8.16 -3.49 -0.32
N VAL A 52 8.66 -2.34 0.08
CA VAL A 52 8.25 -1.64 1.29
C VAL A 52 7.22 -0.59 0.88
N TYR A 53 6.00 -0.70 1.41
CA TYR A 53 4.89 0.19 1.09
C TYR A 53 4.41 0.93 2.35
N PRO A 54 4.81 2.20 2.51
CA PRO A 54 4.38 2.99 3.64
C PRO A 54 2.90 3.36 3.56
N VAL A 55 2.15 3.10 4.63
CA VAL A 55 0.74 3.49 4.80
C VAL A 55 0.65 4.49 5.95
N ALA A 56 0.28 5.73 5.63
CA ALA A 56 0.09 6.79 6.62
C ALA A 56 -1.13 6.54 7.52
N GLN A 57 -0.93 5.77 8.59
CA GLN A 57 -1.95 5.47 9.60
C GLN A 57 -2.34 6.73 10.37
N ARG A 58 -1.36 7.60 10.63
CA ARG A 58 -1.55 8.92 11.23
C ARG A 58 -0.87 9.97 10.36
N LYS A 59 -1.57 11.08 10.14
CA LYS A 59 -1.04 12.20 9.35
C LYS A 59 -1.27 13.51 10.06
N HIS A 60 -0.22 14.27 10.29
CA HIS A 60 -0.26 15.66 10.74
C HIS A 60 -0.20 16.57 9.53
N ILE A 61 -1.05 17.60 9.45
CA ILE A 61 -1.07 18.56 8.35
C ILE A 61 -0.55 19.88 8.89
N LEU A 62 0.62 20.28 8.42
CA LEU A 62 1.25 21.56 8.72
C LEU A 62 1.05 22.51 7.54
N VAL A 63 0.29 23.57 7.74
CA VAL A 63 0.07 24.59 6.69
C VAL A 63 0.94 25.79 7.01
N TYR A 64 1.89 26.09 6.14
CA TYR A 64 2.71 27.28 6.20
C TYR A 64 2.14 28.41 5.36
N ASP A 65 2.53 29.64 5.70
CA ASP A 65 2.27 30.82 4.89
C ASP A 65 2.95 30.73 3.50
N LYS A 66 2.62 31.67 2.61
CA LYS A 66 3.19 31.72 1.25
C LYS A 66 4.71 31.85 1.25
N LYS A 67 5.35 32.32 2.33
CA LYS A 67 6.81 32.41 2.45
C LYS A 67 7.45 31.15 3.04
N GLY A 68 6.67 30.21 3.59
CA GLY A 68 7.18 29.01 4.24
C GLY A 68 7.78 29.25 5.63
N LYS A 69 7.55 30.43 6.22
CA LYS A 69 8.20 30.88 7.46
C LYS A 69 7.34 30.67 8.70
N LYS A 70 6.01 30.74 8.57
CA LYS A 70 5.08 30.67 9.70
C LYS A 70 4.06 29.57 9.50
N ILE A 71 3.84 28.74 10.52
CA ILE A 71 2.74 27.78 10.56
C ILE A 71 1.43 28.54 10.81
N LEU A 72 0.51 28.46 9.86
CA LEU A 72 -0.84 29.01 9.94
C LEU A 72 -1.83 28.01 10.56
N ALA A 73 -1.60 26.71 10.38
CA ALA A 73 -2.41 25.66 10.99
C ALA A 73 -1.61 24.38 11.19
N ASN A 74 -1.86 23.71 12.32
CA ASN A 74 -1.38 22.37 12.62
C ASN A 74 -2.58 21.55 13.10
N ARG A 75 -2.89 20.45 12.41
CA ARG A 75 -3.96 19.54 12.83
C ARG A 75 -3.66 18.11 12.46
N LYS A 76 -4.24 17.17 13.21
CA LYS A 76 -4.31 15.76 12.81
C LYS A 76 -5.33 15.60 11.68
N SER A 77 -4.99 14.82 10.66
CA SER A 77 -5.94 14.33 9.67
C SER A 77 -6.95 13.41 10.35
N PRO A 78 -8.25 13.51 10.03
CA PRO A 78 -9.25 12.56 10.53
C PRO A 78 -9.11 11.17 9.90
N LYS A 79 -8.44 11.07 8.74
CA LYS A 79 -8.23 9.78 8.07
C LYS A 79 -7.24 8.92 8.86
N LYS A 80 -7.69 7.76 9.32
CA LYS A 80 -6.86 6.65 9.79
C LYS A 80 -6.81 5.60 8.69
N ALA A 81 -5.67 5.46 8.03
CA ALA A 81 -5.51 4.43 7.03
C ALA A 81 -5.37 3.05 7.69
N GLY A 82 -6.01 2.04 7.12
CA GLY A 82 -5.90 0.65 7.57
C GLY A 82 -5.30 -0.24 6.49
N LEU A 83 -5.12 -1.53 6.79
CA LEU A 83 -4.58 -2.50 5.84
C LEU A 83 -5.37 -2.52 4.52
N HIS A 84 -6.71 -2.43 4.61
CA HIS A 84 -7.61 -2.38 3.45
C HIS A 84 -7.33 -1.21 2.49
N ASP A 85 -6.72 -0.10 2.93
CA ASP A 85 -6.33 0.99 2.02
C ASP A 85 -5.23 0.56 1.04
N ALA A 86 -4.43 -0.46 1.37
CA ALA A 86 -3.38 -0.99 0.50
C ALA A 86 -3.93 -1.92 -0.59
N ALA A 87 -5.13 -2.48 -0.43
CA ALA A 87 -5.67 -3.49 -1.35
C ALA A 87 -5.77 -3.01 -2.81
N PHE A 88 -6.14 -1.73 -3.00
CA PHE A 88 -6.23 -1.15 -4.33
C PHE A 88 -4.86 -1.05 -5.01
N GLU A 89 -3.84 -0.55 -4.31
CA GLU A 89 -2.49 -0.46 -4.88
C GLU A 89 -1.92 -1.86 -5.15
N LEU A 90 -2.06 -2.79 -4.19
CA LEU A 90 -1.63 -4.19 -4.34
C LEU A 90 -2.24 -4.88 -5.57
N SER A 91 -3.43 -4.47 -6.01
CA SER A 91 -4.05 -5.01 -7.23
C SER A 91 -3.25 -4.73 -8.52
N GLY A 92 -2.36 -3.73 -8.50
CA GLY A 92 -1.40 -3.47 -9.57
C GLY A 92 -0.39 -4.60 -9.76
N LEU A 93 -0.02 -5.28 -8.66
CA LEU A 93 0.95 -6.40 -8.64
C LEU A 93 0.28 -7.77 -8.59
N ARG A 94 -1.04 -7.86 -8.75
CA ARG A 94 -1.80 -9.12 -8.58
C ARG A 94 -1.24 -10.32 -9.35
N ASN A 95 -0.64 -10.12 -10.53
CA ASN A 95 -0.07 -11.21 -11.33
C ASN A 95 1.29 -11.68 -10.83
N LEU A 96 1.93 -10.95 -9.93
CA LEU A 96 3.24 -11.26 -9.34
C LEU A 96 3.12 -11.82 -7.92
N ILE A 97 1.97 -11.59 -7.27
CA ILE A 97 1.68 -12.15 -5.95
C ILE A 97 1.71 -13.68 -6.02
N GLY A 98 2.50 -14.29 -5.13
CA GLY A 98 2.76 -15.73 -5.11
C GLY A 98 4.08 -16.14 -5.77
N ASN A 99 4.79 -15.22 -6.42
CA ASN A 99 6.17 -15.48 -6.85
C ASN A 99 7.08 -15.66 -5.62
N PRO A 100 7.90 -16.73 -5.53
CA PRO A 100 8.75 -17.00 -4.36
C PRO A 100 9.84 -15.94 -4.11
N ASN A 101 10.15 -15.13 -5.12
CA ASN A 101 11.12 -14.05 -5.03
C ASN A 101 10.47 -12.69 -4.73
N LEU A 102 9.15 -12.62 -4.49
CA LEU A 102 8.47 -11.37 -4.14
C LEU A 102 7.96 -11.42 -2.71
N SER A 103 8.36 -10.43 -1.91
CA SER A 103 7.73 -10.15 -0.61
C SER A 103 7.31 -8.69 -0.52
N ILE A 104 6.33 -8.40 0.34
CA ILE A 104 5.80 -7.04 0.51
C ILE A 104 5.67 -6.72 2.00
N ASP A 105 6.25 -5.62 2.43
CA ASP A 105 6.08 -5.06 3.76
C ASP A 105 5.11 -3.88 3.70
N ILE A 106 3.94 -4.01 4.32
CA ILE A 106 3.03 -2.89 4.56
C ILE A 106 3.46 -2.22 5.86
N VAL A 107 4.03 -1.03 5.78
CA VAL A 107 4.61 -0.33 6.92
C VAL A 107 3.67 0.80 7.34
N PHE A 108 3.00 0.65 8.48
CA PHE A 108 2.18 1.72 9.04
C PHE A 108 3.07 2.80 9.64
N ILE A 109 2.89 4.03 9.18
CA ILE A 109 3.70 5.17 9.59
C ILE A 109 2.83 6.30 10.15
N GLU A 110 3.48 7.13 10.95
CA GLU A 110 3.05 8.50 11.24
C GLU A 110 3.86 9.46 10.38
N GLU A 111 3.19 10.34 9.63
CA GLU A 111 3.84 11.33 8.77
C GLU A 111 3.32 12.75 9.01
N GLU A 112 4.15 13.74 8.71
CA GLU A 112 3.76 15.13 8.54
C GLU A 112 3.62 15.43 7.05
N GLU A 113 2.48 15.97 6.63
CA GLU A 113 2.26 16.51 5.30
C GLU A 113 2.41 18.03 5.36
N ILE A 114 3.50 18.51 4.78
CA ILE A 114 3.87 19.92 4.76
C ILE A 114 3.16 20.57 3.58
N ARG A 115 2.41 21.63 3.88
CA ARG A 115 1.60 22.36 2.92
C ARG A 115 1.94 23.84 2.92
N LYS A 116 1.72 24.48 1.78
CA LYS A 116 1.98 25.90 1.59
C LYS A 116 0.75 26.60 1.04
N ASN A 117 0.31 27.66 1.71
CA ASN A 117 -0.81 28.48 1.27
C ASN A 117 -0.36 29.48 0.20
N ASP A 118 -0.11 28.99 -1.01
CA ASP A 118 0.46 29.77 -2.11
C ASP A 118 -0.48 30.01 -3.30
N GLY A 119 -1.69 29.45 -3.26
CA GLY A 119 -2.68 29.54 -4.33
C GLY A 119 -2.41 28.60 -5.51
N LYS A 120 -1.39 27.74 -5.45
CA LYS A 120 -0.98 26.85 -6.57
C LYS A 120 -1.47 25.41 -6.42
N GLY A 121 -2.10 25.10 -5.29
CA GLY A 121 -2.64 23.78 -5.00
C GLY A 121 -3.94 23.48 -5.73
N SER A 122 -4.37 22.22 -5.66
CA SER A 122 -5.64 21.79 -6.24
C SER A 122 -6.85 22.56 -5.68
N TRP A 123 -7.90 22.73 -6.48
CA TRP A 123 -9.19 23.29 -6.05
C TRP A 123 -9.75 22.62 -4.77
N ARG A 124 -9.67 21.29 -4.65
CA ARG A 124 -10.09 20.55 -3.44
C ARG A 124 -9.35 20.97 -2.16
N ARG A 125 -8.16 21.54 -2.30
CA ARG A 125 -7.34 22.08 -1.20
C ARG A 125 -7.36 23.61 -1.17
N ARG A 126 -8.28 24.27 -1.89
CA ARG A 126 -8.45 25.73 -1.95
C ARG A 126 -7.14 26.46 -2.29
N GLY A 127 -6.38 25.95 -3.25
CA GLY A 127 -5.09 26.55 -3.64
C GLY A 127 -3.91 26.22 -2.72
N ILE A 128 -4.08 25.40 -1.67
CA ILE A 128 -2.98 24.97 -0.81
C ILE A 128 -2.19 23.82 -1.45
N SER A 129 -0.91 24.06 -1.71
CA SER A 129 0.03 23.09 -2.28
C SER A 129 0.56 22.14 -1.22
N ILE A 130 0.81 20.89 -1.58
CA ILE A 130 1.59 19.95 -0.77
C ILE A 130 3.03 20.09 -1.25
N THR A 131 3.93 20.47 -0.37
CA THR A 131 5.33 20.75 -0.74
C THR A 131 6.26 19.64 -0.33
N ASP A 132 5.96 18.95 0.77
CA ASP A 132 6.83 17.90 1.29
C ASP A 132 6.07 16.94 2.22
N ARG A 133 6.69 15.81 2.54
CA ARG A 133 6.24 14.88 3.57
C ARG A 133 7.42 14.39 4.39
N ARG A 134 7.23 14.34 5.71
CA ARG A 134 8.24 13.86 6.64
C ARG A 134 7.75 12.64 7.40
N LEU A 135 8.56 11.58 7.41
CA LEU A 135 8.35 10.44 8.29
C LEU A 135 8.59 10.87 9.75
N VAL A 136 7.60 10.68 10.61
CA VAL A 136 7.71 10.95 12.05
C VAL A 136 8.13 9.68 12.78
N SER A 137 7.46 8.56 12.49
CA SER A 137 7.81 7.25 13.09
C SER A 137 7.18 6.10 12.32
N VAL A 138 7.82 4.93 12.41
CA VAL A 138 7.26 3.63 12.02
C VAL A 138 6.48 3.07 13.21
N LYS A 139 5.26 2.58 12.98
CA LYS A 139 4.38 2.06 14.03
C LYS A 139 4.32 0.53 14.02
N GLU A 140 4.06 -0.03 12.86
CA GLU A 140 3.84 -1.47 12.69
C GLU A 140 4.24 -1.87 11.27
N THR A 141 4.71 -3.10 11.11
CA THR A 141 4.97 -3.69 9.79
C THR A 141 4.22 -5.00 9.67
N ILE A 142 3.44 -5.15 8.61
CA ILE A 142 2.83 -6.42 8.23
C ILE A 142 3.61 -6.96 7.02
N HIS A 143 4.36 -8.03 7.25
CA HIS A 143 5.14 -8.72 6.22
C HIS A 143 4.25 -9.69 5.44
N PHE A 144 4.26 -9.68 4.10
CA PHE A 144 3.60 -10.65 3.23
C PHE A 144 4.68 -11.38 2.43
N ALA A 145 5.00 -12.61 2.81
CA ALA A 145 6.02 -13.45 2.19
C ALA A 145 5.45 -14.30 1.05
N ASN A 146 4.18 -14.69 1.14
CA ASN A 146 3.55 -15.58 0.18
C ASN A 146 2.11 -15.17 -0.12
N LYS A 147 1.44 -15.92 -0.99
CA LYS A 147 0.06 -15.64 -1.37
C LYS A 147 -0.91 -15.80 -0.19
N ALA A 148 -0.78 -16.85 0.63
CA ALA A 148 -1.71 -17.13 1.74
C ALA A 148 -1.74 -16.02 2.80
N ASP A 149 -0.61 -15.32 3.00
CA ASP A 149 -0.52 -14.14 3.86
C ASP A 149 -1.56 -13.06 3.56
N PHE A 150 -2.02 -12.96 2.30
CA PHE A 150 -3.05 -12.00 1.92
C PHE A 150 -4.42 -12.30 2.54
N LEU A 151 -4.64 -13.47 3.12
CA LEU A 151 -5.84 -13.74 3.94
C LEU A 151 -5.92 -12.83 5.16
N ARG A 152 -4.82 -12.20 5.61
CA ARG A 152 -4.83 -11.17 6.66
C ARG A 152 -5.66 -9.92 6.31
N PHE A 153 -6.04 -9.74 5.04
CA PHE A 153 -7.02 -8.71 4.67
C PHE A 153 -8.44 -9.04 5.15
N LEU A 154 -8.73 -10.30 5.47
CA LEU A 154 -9.98 -10.73 6.07
C LEU A 154 -9.85 -10.68 7.60
N PRO A 155 -10.92 -10.32 8.31
CA PRO A 155 -10.92 -10.38 9.77
C PRO A 155 -10.91 -11.85 10.25
N ALA A 156 -10.38 -12.10 11.45
CA ALA A 156 -10.24 -13.46 11.97
C ALA A 156 -11.60 -14.18 12.18
N ASP A 157 -12.64 -13.40 12.46
CA ASP A 157 -14.03 -13.85 12.62
C ASP A 157 -14.84 -13.79 11.31
N CYS A 158 -14.17 -13.73 10.15
CA CYS A 158 -14.86 -13.71 8.86
C CYS A 158 -15.66 -15.01 8.67
N PRO A 159 -16.98 -14.94 8.40
CA PRO A 159 -17.78 -16.13 8.14
C PRO A 159 -17.25 -16.94 6.96
N ALA A 160 -17.48 -18.26 6.97
CA ALA A 160 -17.07 -19.15 5.87
C ALA A 160 -17.62 -18.71 4.50
N LEU A 161 -18.82 -18.12 4.49
CA LEU A 161 -19.44 -17.48 3.34
C LEU A 161 -19.82 -16.04 3.69
N PHE A 162 -19.36 -15.09 2.89
CA PHE A 162 -19.61 -13.66 3.15
C PHE A 162 -19.77 -12.87 1.86
N SER A 163 -20.49 -11.76 1.92
CA SER A 163 -20.57 -10.76 0.87
C SER A 163 -19.65 -9.56 1.14
N ASN A 164 -19.49 -8.69 0.14
CA ASN A 164 -18.83 -7.39 0.36
C ASN A 164 -19.51 -6.55 1.45
N LYS A 165 -20.83 -6.69 1.65
CA LYS A 165 -21.56 -5.95 2.68
C LYS A 165 -21.24 -6.48 4.07
N ASP A 166 -21.09 -7.80 4.20
CA ASP A 166 -20.75 -8.45 5.47
C ASP A 166 -19.32 -8.05 5.88
N LEU A 167 -18.36 -8.16 4.95
CA LEU A 167 -16.98 -7.73 5.19
C LEU A 167 -16.89 -6.24 5.57
N ALA A 168 -17.62 -5.38 4.85
CA ALA A 168 -17.69 -3.95 5.14
C ALA A 168 -18.23 -3.67 6.56
N LYS A 169 -19.26 -4.42 6.98
CA LYS A 169 -19.85 -4.31 8.31
C LYS A 169 -18.88 -4.76 9.41
N ILE A 170 -18.25 -5.93 9.25
CA ILE A 170 -17.32 -6.50 10.24
C ILE A 170 -16.10 -5.60 10.43
N GLN A 171 -15.54 -5.07 9.33
CA GLN A 171 -14.34 -4.23 9.39
C GLN A 171 -14.64 -2.73 9.60
N HIS A 172 -15.91 -2.34 9.67
CA HIS A 172 -16.35 -0.95 9.76
C HIS A 172 -15.77 -0.05 8.64
N ILE A 173 -15.78 -0.55 7.40
CA ILE A 173 -15.28 0.15 6.22
C ILE A 173 -16.38 0.39 5.18
N PRO A 174 -16.24 1.40 4.31
CA PRO A 174 -17.14 1.55 3.17
C PRO A 174 -17.11 0.33 2.24
N VAL A 175 -18.27 -0.02 1.66
CA VAL A 175 -18.41 -1.19 0.77
C VAL A 175 -17.41 -1.20 -0.39
N HIS A 176 -17.05 -0.04 -0.95
CA HIS A 176 -16.06 0.04 -2.03
C HIS A 176 -14.66 -0.43 -1.60
N ARG A 177 -14.29 -0.28 -0.32
CA ARG A 177 -13.03 -0.82 0.23
C ARG A 177 -13.09 -2.33 0.38
N ALA A 178 -14.21 -2.86 0.90
CA ALA A 178 -14.44 -4.30 0.93
C ALA A 178 -14.40 -4.93 -0.48
N GLN A 179 -14.94 -4.24 -1.49
CA GLN A 179 -14.84 -4.66 -2.89
C GLN A 179 -13.40 -4.70 -3.41
N GLN A 180 -12.55 -3.74 -3.03
CA GLN A 180 -11.13 -3.76 -3.43
C GLN A 180 -10.39 -4.94 -2.80
N VAL A 181 -10.68 -5.24 -1.53
CA VAL A 181 -10.14 -6.42 -0.83
C VAL A 181 -10.57 -7.70 -1.53
N THR A 182 -11.88 -7.92 -1.71
CA THR A 182 -12.36 -9.16 -2.34
C THR A 182 -11.93 -9.26 -3.80
N PHE A 183 -11.81 -8.14 -4.53
CA PHE A 183 -11.24 -8.13 -5.87
C PHE A 183 -9.79 -8.63 -5.88
N LEU A 184 -8.93 -8.08 -5.02
CA LEU A 184 -7.54 -8.50 -4.91
C LEU A 184 -7.45 -10.01 -4.61
N LEU A 185 -8.12 -10.45 -3.54
CA LEU A 185 -8.07 -11.84 -3.08
C LEU A 185 -8.60 -12.82 -4.14
N ARG A 186 -9.65 -12.45 -4.88
CA ARG A 186 -10.13 -13.25 -6.02
C ARG A 186 -9.12 -13.30 -7.16
N LYS A 187 -8.51 -12.17 -7.49
CA LYS A 187 -7.56 -12.09 -8.60
C LYS A 187 -6.27 -12.86 -8.34
N ILE A 188 -5.87 -12.99 -7.09
CA ILE A 188 -4.75 -13.84 -6.71
C ILE A 188 -5.19 -15.29 -6.44
N GLY A 189 -6.49 -15.59 -6.44
CA GLY A 189 -7.02 -16.95 -6.29
C GLY A 189 -7.02 -17.46 -4.85
N LEU A 190 -7.37 -16.61 -3.89
CA LEU A 190 -7.66 -16.98 -2.48
C LEU A 190 -9.16 -16.96 -2.17
N LEU A 191 -9.95 -16.29 -3.00
CA LEU A 191 -11.40 -16.27 -2.91
C LEU A 191 -12.01 -16.72 -4.22
N GLU A 192 -13.14 -17.42 -4.11
CA GLU A 192 -14.00 -17.76 -5.24
C GLU A 192 -15.42 -17.22 -5.02
N VAL A 193 -16.22 -17.18 -6.08
CA VAL A 193 -17.64 -16.82 -6.00
C VAL A 193 -18.44 -18.12 -5.86
N LYS A 194 -19.00 -18.36 -4.68
CA LYS A 194 -19.83 -19.54 -4.40
C LYS A 194 -21.28 -19.37 -4.85
N LYS A 195 -21.81 -18.15 -4.74
CA LYS A 195 -23.18 -17.84 -5.15
C LYS A 195 -23.29 -16.38 -5.61
N LYS A 196 -24.25 -16.11 -6.49
CA LYS A 196 -24.72 -14.78 -6.80
C LYS A 196 -26.09 -14.56 -6.14
N ASN A 197 -26.23 -13.48 -5.37
CA ASN A 197 -27.49 -13.06 -4.77
C ASN A 197 -27.85 -11.66 -5.31
N GLY A 198 -28.70 -11.63 -6.34
CA GLY A 198 -29.00 -10.42 -7.11
C GLY A 198 -27.74 -9.81 -7.72
N ARG A 199 -27.39 -8.58 -7.31
CA ARG A 199 -26.16 -7.87 -7.72
C ARG A 199 -24.95 -8.16 -6.83
N SER A 200 -25.09 -8.97 -5.78
CA SER A 200 -24.02 -9.27 -4.83
C SER A 200 -23.43 -10.65 -5.07
N PHE A 201 -22.12 -10.79 -4.87
CA PHE A 201 -21.46 -12.08 -4.81
C PHE A 201 -21.32 -12.52 -3.35
N ILE A 202 -21.47 -13.82 -3.13
CA ILE A 202 -21.10 -14.52 -1.90
C ILE A 202 -19.78 -15.23 -2.18
N PHE A 203 -18.77 -14.91 -1.38
CA PHE A 203 -17.42 -15.43 -1.49
C PHE A 203 -17.19 -16.55 -0.48
N GLY A 204 -16.30 -17.47 -0.83
CA GLY A 204 -15.69 -18.43 0.08
C GLY A 204 -14.18 -18.45 -0.12
N ILE A 205 -13.44 -18.82 0.92
CA ILE A 205 -11.99 -19.01 0.86
C ILE A 205 -11.68 -20.30 0.08
N ILE A 206 -10.71 -20.23 -0.81
CA ILE A 206 -10.18 -21.40 -1.52
C ILE A 206 -9.14 -22.05 -0.60
N HIS A 207 -9.36 -23.31 -0.25
CA HIS A 207 -8.42 -24.14 0.50
C HIS A 207 -7.42 -24.82 -0.45
#